data_AF-A0A8H4SSC1-F1
#
_entry.id   AF-A0A8H4SSC1-F1
#
_cell.length_a   1.000
_cell.length_b   1.000
_cell.length_c   1.000
_cell.angle_alpha   90.00
_cell.angle_beta   90.00
_cell.angle_gamma   90.00
#
_symmetry.space_group_name_H-M   'P 1'
#
loop_
_entity.id
_entity.type
_entity.pdbx_description
1 polymer ?
#
loop_
_entity_poly.entity_id
_entity_poly.type
_entity_poly.pdbx_seq_one_letter_code
_entity_poly.pdbx_strand_id
1 'polypeptide(L)'
;MGELRVYIVRYRRRRRRCCRSRPSSSPASPRNLSLVDAINQTGHVDQRAPNVVLHTETSLTVNELALFADLVQKMHQVEEGLEVPYEIKHWKGFWEQVLKNWDSTMANADDLPLKPLKDADNRVQNDPAPQQGSAVYMSVFATAHEQLLQPHWKDQTGKFVSPSIVKTDKPIVECLDLAVLRFDRAATNQAKQYNIDGIVNAARRRLMHFARVGTGMAAFIPADGHPPPLLKPELVGDRADQTAEA
;
A
#
# COMPACT_ATOMS: atom_id res chain seq x y z
N MET A 1 -28.69 29.30 22.58
CA MET A 1 -28.05 29.37 21.24
C MET A 1 -26.57 29.10 21.43
N GLY A 2 -26.11 27.91 21.09
CA GLY A 2 -24.70 27.53 21.24
C GLY A 2 -23.91 28.03 20.03
N GLU A 3 -22.87 28.83 20.27
CA GLU A 3 -21.91 29.25 19.23
C GLU A 3 -21.33 28.02 18.54
N LEU A 4 -21.61 27.86 17.25
CA LEU A 4 -20.83 27.01 16.35
C LEU A 4 -19.46 27.68 16.20
N ARG A 5 -18.51 27.29 17.06
CA ARG A 5 -17.10 27.66 16.89
C ARG A 5 -16.53 26.82 15.77
N VAL A 6 -16.37 27.44 14.60
CA VAL A 6 -15.64 26.89 13.46
C VAL A 6 -14.16 26.90 13.85
N TYR A 7 -13.59 25.72 14.11
CA TYR A 7 -12.16 25.57 14.37
C TYR A 7 -11.44 25.37 13.04
N ILE A 8 -10.75 26.41 12.55
CA ILE A 8 -9.78 26.27 11.46
C ILE A 8 -8.52 25.64 12.06
N VAL A 9 -8.38 24.33 11.91
CA VAL A 9 -7.18 23.61 12.37
C VAL A 9 -6.07 23.84 11.34
N ARG A 10 -5.08 24.66 11.71
CA ARG A 10 -3.86 24.83 10.93
C ARG A 10 -2.96 23.62 11.15
N TYR A 11 -2.98 22.68 10.20
CA TYR A 11 -2.02 21.60 10.16
C TYR A 11 -0.63 22.21 9.87
N ARG A 12 0.29 22.10 10.82
CA ARG A 12 1.71 22.31 10.55
C ARG A 12 2.35 20.94 10.53
N ARG A 13 2.68 20.43 9.33
CA ARG A 13 3.60 19.29 9.17
C ARG A 13 4.86 19.55 9.99
N ARG A 14 4.94 19.01 11.21
CA ARG A 14 6.23 18.80 11.87
C ARG A 14 6.92 17.72 11.04
N ARG A 15 7.73 18.14 10.07
CA ARG A 15 8.75 17.30 9.44
C ARG A 15 9.57 16.69 10.58
N ARG A 16 9.22 15.49 11.02
CA ARG A 16 10.09 14.70 11.88
C ARG A 16 11.29 14.36 11.01
N ARG A 17 12.38 15.09 11.21
CA ARG A 17 13.71 14.59 10.85
C ARG A 17 13.85 13.23 11.51
N CYS A 18 13.76 12.15 10.74
CA CYS A 18 14.21 10.84 11.18
C CYS A 18 15.74 10.87 11.25
N CYS A 19 16.26 11.47 12.32
CA CYS A 19 17.65 11.32 12.73
C CYS A 19 17.65 10.75 14.15
N ARG A 20 17.71 9.42 14.24
CA ARG A 20 18.29 8.72 15.39
C ARG A 20 19.10 7.54 14.87
N SER A 21 20.35 7.84 14.54
CA SER A 21 21.43 6.87 14.42
C SER A 21 21.60 6.15 15.76
N ARG A 22 21.40 4.83 15.76
CA ARG A 22 21.91 3.92 16.81
C ARG A 22 23.28 3.39 16.37
N PRO A 23 24.23 3.17 17.30
CA PRO A 23 25.57 2.75 16.94
C PRO A 23 25.64 1.30 16.51
N SER A 24 26.62 1.07 15.65
CA SER A 24 27.03 -0.15 14.95
C SER A 24 27.12 -1.42 15.80
N SER A 25 26.37 -2.44 15.37
CA SER A 25 26.96 -3.74 15.09
C SER A 25 26.91 -3.90 13.57
N SER A 26 28.03 -4.28 12.94
CA SER A 26 28.11 -4.41 11.48
C SER A 26 27.59 -5.79 11.06
N PRO A 27 26.45 -5.92 10.36
CA PRO A 27 26.32 -6.97 9.37
C PRO A 27 27.05 -6.49 8.10
N ALA A 28 27.46 -7.43 7.25
CA ALA A 28 28.05 -7.13 5.94
C ALA A 28 27.23 -6.04 5.21
N SER A 29 27.90 -5.08 4.57
CA SER A 29 27.23 -4.07 3.74
C SER A 29 26.23 -4.77 2.81
N PRO A 30 24.98 -4.29 2.72
CA PRO A 30 24.01 -4.87 1.80
C PRO A 30 24.65 -4.82 0.41
N ARG A 31 24.85 -6.00 -0.20
CA ARG A 31 25.34 -6.07 -1.56
C ARG A 31 24.26 -5.42 -2.44
N ASN A 32 24.55 -4.22 -2.93
CA ASN A 32 23.77 -3.56 -3.97
C ASN A 32 23.90 -4.39 -5.26
N LEU A 33 23.16 -5.50 -5.32
CA LEU A 33 23.05 -6.34 -6.50
C LEU A 33 22.02 -5.71 -7.41
N SER A 34 22.41 -5.46 -8.67
CA SER A 34 21.49 -4.91 -9.67
C SER A 34 20.40 -5.91 -10.00
N LEU A 35 19.28 -5.44 -10.55
CA LEU A 35 18.21 -6.32 -11.03
C LEU A 35 18.73 -7.35 -12.06
N VAL A 36 19.70 -6.95 -12.88
CA VAL A 36 20.36 -7.84 -13.84
C VAL A 36 21.09 -8.97 -13.13
N ASP A 37 21.81 -8.66 -12.05
CA ASP A 37 22.48 -9.69 -11.24
C ASP A 37 21.49 -10.64 -10.57
N ALA A 38 20.33 -10.11 -10.13
CA ALA A 38 19.27 -10.93 -9.55
C ALA A 38 18.67 -11.90 -10.57
N ILE A 39 18.41 -11.45 -11.80
CA ILE A 39 17.95 -12.31 -12.91
C ILE A 39 19.00 -13.38 -13.20
N ASN A 40 20.27 -13.01 -13.34
CA ASN A 40 21.36 -13.94 -13.64
C ASN A 40 21.61 -14.98 -12.54
N GLN A 41 21.32 -14.62 -11.28
CA GLN A 41 21.41 -15.55 -10.13
C GLN A 41 20.17 -16.43 -9.97
N THR A 42 19.07 -16.09 -10.65
CA THR A 42 17.86 -16.91 -10.64
C THR A 42 18.10 -18.10 -11.57
N GLY A 43 17.90 -19.32 -11.06
CA GLY A 43 17.90 -20.50 -11.91
C GLY A 43 16.90 -20.32 -13.05
N HIS A 44 17.19 -20.82 -14.24
CA HIS A 44 16.33 -20.65 -15.41
C HIS A 44 16.42 -21.87 -16.31
N VAL A 45 15.41 -22.03 -17.16
CA VAL A 45 15.41 -23.04 -18.22
C VAL A 45 15.81 -22.40 -19.54
N ASP A 46 16.43 -23.19 -20.42
CA ASP A 46 16.76 -22.71 -21.77
C ASP A 46 15.51 -22.68 -22.67
N GLN A 47 14.69 -23.72 -22.57
CA GLN A 47 13.49 -23.90 -23.38
C GLN A 47 12.41 -24.62 -22.59
N ARG A 48 11.16 -24.39 -22.99
CA ARG A 48 9.99 -24.98 -22.37
C ARG A 48 8.88 -25.18 -23.41
N ALA A 49 8.26 -26.35 -23.38
CA ALA A 49 7.13 -26.65 -24.23
C ALA A 49 5.91 -25.77 -23.86
N PRO A 50 4.99 -25.52 -24.79
CA PRO A 50 3.70 -24.89 -24.49
C PRO A 50 2.91 -25.70 -23.44
N ASN A 51 2.10 -25.00 -22.65
CA ASN A 51 1.21 -25.52 -21.59
C ASN A 51 1.91 -26.21 -20.42
N VAL A 52 3.19 -25.91 -20.19
CA VAL A 52 3.91 -26.35 -18.98
C VAL A 52 3.52 -25.50 -17.78
N VAL A 53 3.21 -26.16 -16.67
CA VAL A 53 2.82 -25.52 -15.41
C VAL A 53 3.98 -24.74 -14.80
N LEU A 54 3.77 -23.45 -14.54
CA LEU A 54 4.69 -22.58 -13.83
C LEU A 54 4.25 -22.44 -12.38
N HIS A 55 5.12 -22.86 -11.47
CA HIS A 55 4.94 -22.76 -10.01
C HIS A 55 6.18 -22.17 -9.30
N THR A 56 7.26 -21.94 -10.04
CA THR A 56 8.49 -21.27 -9.59
C THR A 56 9.00 -20.33 -10.67
N GLU A 57 9.71 -19.28 -10.26
CA GLU A 57 10.44 -18.39 -11.15
C GLU A 57 11.54 -19.12 -11.93
N THR A 58 12.05 -20.23 -11.38
CA THR A 58 13.10 -21.03 -12.03
C THR A 58 12.65 -21.77 -13.29
N SER A 59 11.34 -21.82 -13.52
CA SER A 59 10.72 -22.44 -14.69
C SER A 59 10.67 -21.49 -15.90
N LEU A 60 11.15 -20.26 -15.76
CA LEU A 60 11.22 -19.24 -16.81
C LEU A 60 12.60 -19.19 -17.46
N THR A 61 12.65 -18.71 -18.70
CA THR A 61 13.89 -18.34 -19.39
C THR A 61 14.41 -16.99 -18.88
N VAL A 62 15.69 -16.70 -19.12
CA VAL A 62 16.29 -15.38 -18.81
C VAL A 62 15.51 -14.23 -19.48
N ASN A 63 15.06 -14.42 -20.72
CA ASN A 63 14.30 -13.42 -21.45
C ASN A 63 12.93 -13.19 -20.83
N GLU A 64 12.23 -14.24 -20.42
CA GLU A 64 10.94 -14.11 -19.72
C GLU A 64 11.13 -13.46 -18.34
N LEU A 65 12.17 -13.81 -17.59
CA LEU A 65 12.50 -13.19 -16.29
C LEU A 65 12.79 -11.69 -16.44
N ALA A 66 13.55 -11.30 -17.46
CA ALA A 66 13.86 -9.91 -17.75
C ALA A 66 12.60 -9.08 -18.02
N LEU A 67 11.55 -9.70 -18.59
CA LEU A 67 10.28 -9.03 -18.81
C LEU A 67 9.53 -8.71 -17.52
N PHE A 68 9.89 -9.20 -16.33
CA PHE A 68 9.28 -8.80 -15.05
C PHE A 68 9.97 -7.61 -14.36
N ALA A 69 11.05 -7.09 -14.94
CA ALA A 69 11.86 -6.02 -14.36
C ALA A 69 11.05 -4.77 -13.96
N ASP A 70 10.13 -4.36 -14.83
CA ASP A 70 9.25 -3.21 -14.64
C ASP A 70 8.27 -3.39 -13.47
N LEU A 71 7.68 -4.58 -13.32
CA LEU A 71 6.76 -4.91 -12.22
C LEU A 71 7.47 -4.97 -10.89
N VAL A 72 8.68 -5.55 -10.85
CA VAL A 72 9.49 -5.63 -9.64
C VAL A 72 9.92 -4.24 -9.19
N GLN A 73 10.40 -3.40 -10.11
CA GLN A 73 10.74 -2.01 -9.81
C GLN A 73 9.52 -1.21 -9.33
N LYS A 74 8.35 -1.45 -9.95
CA LYS A 74 7.10 -0.80 -9.54
C LYS A 74 6.64 -1.27 -8.15
N MET A 75 6.78 -2.55 -7.81
CA MET A 75 6.47 -3.07 -6.47
C MET A 75 7.40 -2.43 -5.41
N HIS A 76 8.70 -2.39 -5.70
CA HIS A 76 9.69 -1.69 -4.86
C HIS A 76 9.32 -0.23 -4.62
N GLN A 77 8.92 0.50 -5.66
CA GLN A 77 8.45 1.88 -5.53
C GLN A 77 7.24 2.01 -4.59
N VAL A 78 6.31 1.05 -4.61
CA VAL A 78 5.11 1.07 -3.76
C VAL A 78 5.45 0.74 -2.31
N GLU A 79 6.31 -0.24 -2.08
CA GLU A 79 6.68 -0.73 -0.76
C GLU A 79 7.58 0.28 -0.03
N GLU A 80 8.72 0.62 -0.66
CA GLU A 80 9.83 1.35 -0.04
C GLU A 80 9.90 2.83 -0.47
N GLY A 81 9.36 3.16 -1.64
CA GLY A 81 9.45 4.50 -2.23
C GLY A 81 10.61 4.67 -3.20
N LEU A 82 10.65 5.82 -3.90
CA LEU A 82 11.62 6.09 -4.98
C LEU A 82 13.06 6.33 -4.51
N GLU A 83 13.24 6.72 -3.24
CA GLU A 83 14.55 7.10 -2.69
C GLU A 83 15.32 5.92 -2.10
N VAL A 84 14.67 4.77 -1.92
CA VAL A 84 15.29 3.58 -1.31
C VAL A 84 16.00 2.78 -2.41
N PRO A 85 17.30 2.46 -2.25
CA PRO A 85 18.02 1.63 -3.20
C PRO A 85 17.41 0.24 -3.36
N TYR A 86 17.49 -0.28 -4.58
CA TYR A 86 17.05 -1.63 -4.88
C TYR A 86 18.08 -2.68 -4.40
N GLU A 87 17.60 -3.70 -3.70
CA GLU A 87 18.34 -4.87 -3.24
C GLU A 87 17.72 -6.20 -3.73
N ILE A 88 18.52 -7.27 -3.77
CA ILE A 88 18.08 -8.62 -4.19
C ILE A 88 16.91 -9.19 -3.36
N LYS A 89 16.74 -8.75 -2.11
CA LYS A 89 15.61 -9.18 -1.27
C LYS A 89 14.26 -8.78 -1.88
N HIS A 90 14.20 -7.67 -2.63
CA HIS A 90 12.97 -7.24 -3.29
C HIS A 90 12.65 -8.11 -4.51
N TRP A 91 13.66 -8.63 -5.21
CA TRP A 91 13.47 -9.63 -6.27
C TRP A 91 12.84 -10.91 -5.73
N LYS A 92 13.39 -11.42 -4.63
CA LYS A 92 12.86 -12.62 -3.96
C LYS A 92 11.44 -12.37 -3.40
N GLY A 93 11.26 -11.25 -2.70
CA GLY A 93 9.96 -10.87 -2.15
C GLY A 93 8.88 -10.70 -3.22
N PHE A 94 9.23 -10.20 -4.40
CA PHE A 94 8.31 -10.14 -5.54
C PHE A 94 7.82 -11.54 -5.94
N TRP A 95 8.71 -12.49 -6.15
CA TRP A 95 8.33 -13.86 -6.55
C TRP A 95 7.56 -14.59 -5.45
N GLU A 96 7.95 -14.41 -4.19
CA GLU A 96 7.21 -14.93 -3.05
C GLU A 96 5.77 -14.42 -3.03
N GLN A 97 5.51 -13.16 -3.37
CA GLN A 97 4.16 -12.60 -3.47
C GLN A 97 3.40 -13.11 -4.69
N VAL A 98 4.04 -13.13 -5.87
CA VAL A 98 3.41 -13.54 -7.13
C VAL A 98 2.98 -15.00 -7.09
N LEU A 99 3.84 -15.89 -6.60
CA LEU A 99 3.63 -17.33 -6.58
C LEU A 99 2.95 -17.83 -5.29
N LYS A 100 2.62 -16.92 -4.36
CA LYS A 100 1.93 -17.29 -3.11
C LYS A 100 0.59 -17.96 -3.41
N ASN A 101 0.50 -19.25 -3.06
CA ASN A 101 -0.68 -20.09 -3.27
C ASN A 101 -1.20 -20.02 -4.72
N TRP A 102 -0.28 -19.93 -5.70
CA TRP A 102 -0.64 -19.75 -7.10
C TRP A 102 0.27 -20.53 -8.04
N ASP A 103 -0.32 -21.09 -9.09
CA ASP A 103 0.38 -21.64 -10.25
C ASP A 103 -0.37 -21.31 -11.55
N SER A 104 0.25 -21.60 -12.71
CA SER A 104 -0.34 -21.26 -14.01
C SER A 104 -1.51 -22.14 -14.45
N THR A 105 -1.96 -23.10 -13.64
CA THR A 105 -3.20 -23.85 -13.90
C THR A 105 -4.43 -23.15 -13.33
N MET A 106 -4.23 -22.24 -12.37
CA MET A 106 -5.29 -21.37 -11.87
C MET A 106 -5.72 -20.43 -13.00
N ALA A 107 -7.00 -20.48 -13.40
CA ALA A 107 -7.51 -19.68 -14.50
C ALA A 107 -7.47 -18.17 -14.17
N ASN A 108 -7.53 -17.31 -15.19
CA ASN A 108 -7.64 -15.83 -15.06
C ASN A 108 -8.76 -15.34 -14.12
N ALA A 109 -9.70 -16.20 -13.73
CA ALA A 109 -10.77 -15.90 -12.77
C ALA A 109 -10.25 -15.66 -11.33
N ASP A 110 -8.98 -16.00 -11.05
CA ASP A 110 -8.34 -15.87 -9.73
C ASP A 110 -7.39 -14.66 -9.63
N ASP A 111 -7.64 -13.60 -10.40
CA ASP A 111 -7.10 -12.28 -10.11
C ASP A 111 -7.38 -11.97 -8.63
N LEU A 112 -6.36 -11.54 -7.88
CA LEU A 112 -6.57 -11.09 -6.50
C LEU A 112 -7.65 -10.01 -6.50
N PRO A 113 -8.68 -10.13 -5.65
CA PRO A 113 -9.79 -9.20 -5.67
C PRO A 113 -9.27 -7.82 -5.30
N LEU A 114 -9.25 -6.92 -6.28
CA LEU A 114 -8.91 -5.52 -6.08
C LEU A 114 -10.01 -4.89 -5.23
N LYS A 115 -9.80 -4.87 -3.92
CA LYS A 115 -10.77 -4.29 -2.99
C LYS A 115 -10.87 -2.79 -3.28
N PRO A 116 -12.08 -2.26 -3.55
CA PRO A 116 -12.27 -0.83 -3.65
C PRO A 116 -11.71 -0.13 -2.41
N LEU A 117 -11.21 1.09 -2.59
CA LEU A 117 -10.91 2.00 -1.48
C LEU A 117 -12.22 2.24 -0.70
N LYS A 118 -12.54 1.38 0.27
CA LYS A 118 -13.56 1.65 1.29
C LYS A 118 -13.05 2.78 2.18
N ASP A 119 -13.95 3.62 2.67
CA ASP A 119 -13.65 4.60 3.73
C ASP A 119 -12.81 3.91 4.80
N ALA A 120 -11.54 4.32 4.89
CA ALA A 120 -10.59 3.67 5.77
C ALA A 120 -11.12 3.69 7.22
N ASP A 121 -10.95 2.60 7.97
CA ASP A 121 -11.47 2.53 9.34
C ASP A 121 -10.56 3.35 10.28
N ASN A 122 -10.81 4.66 10.34
CA ASN A 122 -9.89 5.66 10.90
C ASN A 122 -10.12 5.95 12.38
N ARG A 123 -10.49 4.93 13.15
CA ARG A 123 -10.87 5.08 14.56
C ARG A 123 -9.68 5.49 15.42
N VAL A 124 -9.79 6.62 16.12
CA VAL A 124 -8.90 7.02 17.23
C VAL A 124 -9.50 6.52 18.53
N GLN A 125 -8.87 5.56 19.21
CA GLN A 125 -9.31 5.17 20.55
C GLN A 125 -8.92 6.27 21.53
N ASN A 126 -9.89 6.92 22.16
CA ASN A 126 -9.63 7.65 23.38
C ASN A 126 -9.69 6.64 24.52
N ASP A 127 -8.60 6.51 25.28
CA ASP A 127 -8.60 5.67 26.46
C ASP A 127 -9.64 6.22 27.45
N PRO A 128 -10.51 5.38 28.01
CA PRO A 128 -11.55 5.87 28.90
C PRO A 128 -10.89 6.50 30.13
N ALA A 129 -11.22 7.77 30.38
CA ALA A 129 -11.03 8.34 31.72
C ALA A 129 -11.75 7.41 32.72
N PRO A 130 -11.14 7.05 33.85
CA PRO A 130 -11.74 6.13 34.79
C PRO A 130 -12.87 6.83 35.53
N GLN A 131 -14.10 6.75 34.98
CA GLN A 131 -15.39 6.85 35.67
C GLN A 131 -16.53 6.67 34.64
N GLN A 132 -17.15 5.47 34.65
CA GLN A 132 -18.43 5.13 34.02
C GLN A 132 -18.67 5.69 32.60
N GLY A 133 -18.07 5.08 31.58
CA GLY A 133 -18.40 5.35 30.19
C GLY A 133 -17.80 4.33 29.22
N SER A 134 -18.51 4.04 28.13
CA SER A 134 -18.01 3.19 27.03
C SER A 134 -16.98 3.95 26.20
N ALA A 135 -15.95 3.25 25.69
CA ALA A 135 -14.94 3.89 24.84
C ALA A 135 -15.57 4.42 23.53
N VAL A 136 -15.21 5.66 23.17
CA VAL A 136 -15.68 6.34 21.96
C VAL A 136 -14.46 6.72 21.13
N TYR A 137 -14.61 6.68 19.81
CA TYR A 137 -13.55 6.86 18.84
C TYR A 137 -13.82 8.07 17.95
N MET A 138 -12.81 8.92 17.73
CA MET A 138 -12.90 9.97 16.72
C MET A 138 -12.54 9.40 15.35
N SER A 139 -13.33 9.76 14.33
CA SER A 139 -13.02 9.53 12.92
C SER A 139 -13.25 10.83 12.16
N VAL A 140 -12.51 11.02 11.06
CA VAL A 140 -12.71 12.15 10.15
C VAL A 140 -13.17 11.63 8.81
N PHE A 141 -14.09 12.34 8.17
CA PHE A 141 -14.46 12.14 6.78
C PHE A 141 -14.05 13.36 5.97
N ALA A 142 -13.62 13.11 4.74
CA ALA A 142 -13.41 14.16 3.76
C ALA A 142 -14.72 14.33 2.99
N THR A 143 -15.50 15.38 3.27
CA THR A 143 -16.71 15.68 2.52
C THR A 143 -16.35 16.25 1.14
N ALA A 144 -17.15 15.92 0.12
CA ALA A 144 -16.89 16.31 -1.27
C ALA A 144 -17.14 17.79 -1.58
N HIS A 145 -17.79 18.54 -0.67
CA HIS A 145 -18.32 19.89 -0.97
C HIS A 145 -17.90 20.99 -0.02
N GLU A 146 -17.35 20.67 1.15
CA GLU A 146 -16.90 21.68 2.10
C GLU A 146 -15.57 21.22 2.67
N GLN A 147 -14.55 22.07 2.50
CA GLN A 147 -13.15 21.92 2.88
C GLN A 147 -12.91 21.60 4.38
N LEU A 148 -13.96 21.39 5.16
CA LEU A 148 -13.93 21.14 6.59
C LEU A 148 -13.93 19.64 6.86
N LEU A 149 -12.87 19.18 7.51
CA LEU A 149 -12.86 17.89 8.16
C LEU A 149 -13.97 17.83 9.21
N GLN A 150 -14.96 16.98 9.00
CA GLN A 150 -16.01 16.77 9.98
C GLN A 150 -15.59 15.66 10.93
N PRO A 151 -15.29 15.97 12.21
CA PRO A 151 -15.08 14.94 13.21
C PRO A 151 -16.40 14.27 13.54
N HIS A 152 -16.39 12.94 13.50
CA HIS A 152 -17.48 12.13 13.99
C HIS A 152 -16.98 11.22 15.11
N TRP A 153 -17.77 11.14 16.16
CA TRP A 153 -17.55 10.22 17.25
C TRP A 153 -18.31 8.93 17.00
N LYS A 154 -17.68 7.78 17.23
CA LYS A 154 -18.26 6.46 17.06
C LYS A 154 -18.03 5.63 18.31
N ASP A 155 -18.99 4.82 18.73
CA ASP A 155 -18.75 3.85 19.80
C ASP A 155 -17.94 2.64 19.31
N GLN A 156 -17.70 1.67 20.19
CA GLN A 156 -17.00 0.42 19.86
C GLN A 156 -17.67 -0.38 18.72
N THR A 157 -18.99 -0.22 18.54
CA THR A 157 -19.77 -0.88 17.47
C THR A 157 -19.73 -0.12 16.15
N GLY A 158 -19.15 1.10 16.14
CA GLY A 158 -19.08 1.97 14.95
C GLY A 158 -20.28 2.90 14.80
N LYS A 159 -21.21 2.94 15.77
CA LYS A 159 -22.40 3.79 15.73
C LYS A 159 -22.04 5.21 16.12
N PHE A 160 -22.62 6.19 15.42
CA PHE A 160 -22.38 7.61 15.71
C PHE A 160 -22.83 8.00 17.12
N VAL A 161 -21.99 8.79 17.78
CA VAL A 161 -22.18 9.33 19.13
C VAL A 161 -22.22 10.85 19.03
N SER A 162 -23.14 11.50 19.77
CA SER A 162 -23.22 12.95 19.79
C SER A 162 -21.95 13.57 20.39
N PRO A 163 -21.35 14.61 19.77
CA PRO A 163 -20.20 15.30 20.35
C PRO A 163 -20.47 15.89 21.74
N SER A 164 -21.72 16.26 22.04
CA SER A 164 -22.12 16.89 23.31
C SER A 164 -21.96 15.99 24.54
N ILE A 165 -21.90 14.67 24.34
CA ILE A 165 -21.80 13.68 25.43
C ILE A 165 -20.41 13.03 25.50
N VAL A 166 -19.49 13.43 24.62
CA VAL A 166 -18.12 12.90 24.59
C VAL A 166 -17.23 13.75 25.46
N LYS A 167 -16.56 13.10 26.41
CA LYS A 167 -15.47 13.69 27.19
C LYS A 167 -14.15 13.25 26.57
N THR A 168 -13.23 14.20 26.42
CA THR A 168 -11.90 13.97 25.89
C THR A 168 -10.87 14.15 27.00
N ASP A 169 -9.87 13.30 27.03
CA ASP A 169 -8.68 13.37 27.87
C ASP A 169 -7.67 14.40 27.36
N LYS A 170 -7.78 14.76 26.07
CA LYS A 170 -6.91 15.67 25.34
C LYS A 170 -7.68 16.85 24.74
N PRO A 171 -7.00 17.96 24.42
CA PRO A 171 -7.61 19.02 23.62
C PRO A 171 -8.17 18.47 22.30
N ILE A 172 -9.36 18.91 21.91
CA ILE A 172 -10.05 18.44 20.68
C ILE A 172 -9.16 18.57 19.44
N VAL A 173 -8.32 19.61 19.37
CA VAL A 173 -7.36 19.83 18.27
C VAL A 173 -6.34 18.69 18.18
N GLU A 174 -5.82 18.19 19.30
CA GLU A 174 -4.88 17.07 19.32
C GLU A 174 -5.57 15.77 18.89
N CYS A 175 -6.82 15.56 19.31
CA CYS A 175 -7.62 14.42 18.85
C CYS A 175 -7.85 14.46 17.33
N LEU A 176 -8.11 15.65 16.76
CA LEU A 176 -8.26 15.86 15.33
C LEU A 176 -6.97 15.54 14.56
N ASP A 177 -5.82 16.04 15.02
CA ASP A 177 -4.51 15.75 14.40
C ASP A 177 -4.22 14.24 14.37
N LEU A 178 -4.55 13.52 15.45
CA LEU A 178 -4.40 12.07 15.53
C LEU A 178 -5.38 11.34 14.58
N ALA A 179 -6.61 11.84 14.44
CA ALA A 179 -7.59 11.27 13.52
C ALA A 179 -7.17 11.44 12.06
N VAL A 180 -6.66 12.61 11.68
CA VAL A 180 -6.10 12.89 10.35
C VAL A 180 -4.91 11.98 10.08
N LEU A 181 -3.95 11.89 11.01
CA LEU A 181 -2.77 11.04 10.83
C LEU A 181 -3.14 9.55 10.65
N ARG A 182 -4.14 9.05 11.39
CA ARG A 182 -4.64 7.68 11.23
C ARG A 182 -5.36 7.51 9.90
N PHE A 183 -6.17 8.48 9.49
CA PHE A 183 -6.83 8.50 8.17
C PHE A 183 -5.79 8.35 7.06
N ASP A 184 -4.82 9.25 7.02
CA ASP A 184 -3.83 9.31 5.96
C ASP A 184 -2.99 8.03 5.91
N ARG A 185 -2.63 7.48 7.09
CA ARG A 185 -1.92 6.21 7.18
C ARG A 185 -2.75 5.05 6.65
N ALA A 186 -4.02 4.97 7.00
CA ALA A 186 -4.89 3.89 6.57
C ALA A 186 -5.18 3.98 5.06
N ALA A 187 -5.47 5.17 4.54
CA ALA A 187 -5.62 5.43 3.11
C ALA A 187 -4.34 5.06 2.34
N THR A 188 -3.17 5.45 2.86
CA THR A 188 -1.87 5.09 2.27
C THR A 188 -1.66 3.58 2.24
N ASN A 189 -1.91 2.88 3.35
CA ASN A 189 -1.76 1.42 3.42
C ASN A 189 -2.73 0.69 2.46
N GLN A 190 -3.96 1.17 2.35
CA GLN A 190 -4.94 0.58 1.45
C GLN A 190 -4.58 0.79 -0.01
N ALA A 191 -4.11 1.99 -0.38
CA ALA A 191 -3.59 2.26 -1.72
C ALA A 191 -2.35 1.42 -2.03
N LYS A 192 -1.44 1.24 -1.06
CA LYS A 192 -0.28 0.34 -1.19
C LYS A 192 -0.73 -1.09 -1.48
N GLN A 193 -1.65 -1.64 -0.68
CA GLN A 193 -2.15 -3.00 -0.89
C GLN A 193 -2.83 -3.16 -2.26
N TYR A 194 -3.69 -2.21 -2.63
CA TYR A 194 -4.35 -2.22 -3.94
C TYR A 194 -3.33 -2.26 -5.10
N ASN A 195 -2.29 -1.43 -5.01
CA ASN A 195 -1.23 -1.38 -6.02
C ASN A 195 -0.43 -2.67 -6.09
N ILE A 196 -0.08 -3.25 -4.93
CA ILE A 196 0.61 -4.55 -4.84
C ILE A 196 -0.24 -5.63 -5.50
N ASP A 197 -1.53 -5.74 -5.14
CA ASP A 197 -2.44 -6.73 -5.71
C ASP A 197 -2.55 -6.58 -7.25
N GLY A 198 -2.65 -5.34 -7.74
CA GLY A 198 -2.66 -5.06 -9.18
C GLY A 198 -1.39 -5.47 -9.90
N ILE A 199 -0.22 -5.25 -9.29
CA ILE A 199 1.08 -5.66 -9.83
C ILE A 199 1.18 -7.18 -9.87
N VAL A 200 0.75 -7.86 -8.80
CA VAL A 200 0.73 -9.33 -8.72
C VAL A 200 -0.18 -9.91 -9.80
N ASN A 201 -1.37 -9.35 -10.02
CA ASN A 201 -2.27 -9.81 -11.09
C ASN A 201 -1.65 -9.64 -12.48
N ALA A 202 -1.00 -8.50 -12.75
CA ALA A 202 -0.28 -8.30 -14.01
C ALA A 202 0.85 -9.32 -14.21
N ALA A 203 1.60 -9.64 -13.15
CA ALA A 203 2.64 -10.66 -13.18
C ALA A 203 2.07 -12.05 -13.47
N ARG A 204 0.98 -12.44 -12.79
CA ARG A 204 0.30 -13.73 -13.01
C ARG A 204 -0.23 -13.86 -14.43
N ARG A 205 -0.75 -12.78 -15.02
CA ARG A 205 -1.16 -12.76 -16.44
C ARG A 205 0.00 -12.99 -17.40
N ARG A 206 1.19 -12.42 -17.13
CA ARG A 206 2.42 -12.74 -17.88
C ARG A 206 2.80 -14.20 -17.74
N LEU A 207 2.78 -14.74 -16.51
CA LEU A 207 3.09 -16.14 -16.25
C LEU A 207 2.13 -17.08 -17.00
N MET A 208 0.82 -16.82 -16.98
CA MET A 208 -0.16 -17.61 -17.73
C MET A 208 0.08 -17.54 -19.23
N HIS A 209 0.39 -16.36 -19.76
CA HIS A 209 0.76 -16.21 -21.16
C HIS A 209 1.96 -17.08 -21.52
N PHE A 210 3.05 -16.97 -20.75
CA PHE A 210 4.27 -17.75 -20.94
C PHE A 210 4.03 -19.26 -20.76
N ALA A 211 3.22 -19.67 -19.78
CA ALA A 211 2.80 -21.06 -19.62
C ALA A 211 2.12 -21.58 -20.87
N ARG A 212 1.18 -20.82 -21.43
CA ARG A 212 0.42 -21.23 -22.61
C ARG A 212 1.28 -21.33 -23.87
N VAL A 213 2.15 -20.36 -24.13
CA VAL A 213 2.90 -20.29 -25.42
C VAL A 213 4.23 -21.04 -25.40
N GLY A 214 4.81 -21.28 -24.22
CA GLY A 214 6.15 -21.86 -24.10
C GLY A 214 7.22 -20.95 -24.72
N THR A 215 8.36 -21.52 -25.12
CA THR A 215 9.51 -20.77 -25.66
C THR A 215 9.64 -20.86 -27.17
N GLY A 216 8.62 -21.38 -27.86
CA GLY A 216 8.63 -21.50 -29.33
C GLY A 216 8.49 -20.15 -30.04
N MET A 217 8.06 -19.11 -29.32
CA MET A 217 8.00 -17.72 -29.80
C MET A 217 8.88 -16.83 -28.93
N ALA A 218 9.33 -15.72 -29.48
CA ALA A 218 10.03 -14.69 -28.72
C ALA A 218 9.14 -14.19 -27.57
N ALA A 219 9.72 -14.03 -26.39
CA ALA A 219 9.00 -13.57 -25.22
C ALA A 219 8.50 -12.13 -25.41
N PHE A 220 7.23 -11.87 -25.11
CA PHE A 220 6.64 -10.54 -25.12
C PHE A 220 5.60 -10.39 -24.02
N ILE A 221 5.26 -9.15 -23.68
CA ILE A 221 4.25 -8.84 -22.66
C ILE A 221 2.87 -8.77 -23.34
N PRO A 222 1.87 -9.56 -22.92
CA PRO A 222 0.50 -9.43 -23.42
C PRO A 222 -0.13 -8.11 -22.95
N ALA A 223 -1.16 -7.63 -23.66
CA ALA A 223 -1.78 -6.32 -23.42
C ALA A 223 -2.30 -6.12 -21.98
N ASP A 224 -2.81 -7.18 -21.35
CA ASP A 224 -3.30 -7.21 -19.97
C ASP A 224 -2.18 -7.47 -18.93
N GLY A 225 -0.99 -7.83 -19.38
CA GLY A 225 0.20 -8.02 -18.55
C GLY A 225 1.01 -6.74 -18.30
N HIS A 226 0.65 -5.60 -18.89
CA HIS A 226 1.38 -4.36 -18.66
C HIS A 226 1.24 -3.84 -17.22
N PRO A 227 2.22 -3.08 -16.70
CA PRO A 227 2.15 -2.54 -15.35
C PRO A 227 0.91 -1.66 -15.14
N PRO A 228 0.13 -1.88 -14.07
CA PRO A 228 -1.06 -1.07 -13.80
C PRO A 228 -0.67 0.37 -13.41
N PRO A 229 -1.54 1.36 -13.65
CA PRO A 229 -1.35 2.69 -13.07
C PRO A 229 -1.39 2.60 -11.53
N LEU A 230 -0.51 3.34 -10.87
CA LEU A 230 -0.49 3.36 -9.40
C LEU A 230 -1.58 4.28 -8.88
N LEU A 231 -2.45 3.73 -8.05
CA LEU A 231 -3.42 4.47 -7.25
C LEU A 231 -2.67 5.33 -6.24
N LYS A 232 -2.92 6.64 -6.27
CA LYS A 232 -2.43 7.57 -5.27
C LYS A 232 -3.48 7.72 -4.18
N PRO A 233 -3.13 7.54 -2.89
CA PRO A 233 -4.07 7.76 -1.80
C PRO A 233 -4.44 9.24 -1.76
N GLU A 234 -5.72 9.50 -1.56
CA GLU A 234 -6.17 10.85 -1.25
C GLU A 234 -5.99 11.10 0.25
N LEU A 235 -5.09 12.03 0.56
CA LEU A 235 -4.75 12.36 1.94
C LEU A 235 -5.55 13.57 2.39
N VAL A 236 -6.15 13.42 3.58
CA VAL A 236 -6.86 14.47 4.26
C VAL A 236 -5.91 15.58 4.70
N GLY A 237 -4.70 15.24 5.17
CA GLY A 237 -3.70 16.24 5.56
C GLY A 237 -3.32 17.16 4.40
N ASP A 238 -3.17 16.62 3.19
CA ASP A 238 -2.81 17.42 2.01
C ASP A 238 -3.95 18.36 1.59
N ARG A 239 -5.22 17.94 1.74
CA ARG A 239 -6.39 18.81 1.54
C ARG A 239 -6.46 19.92 2.59
N ALA A 240 -6.16 19.63 3.84
CA ALA A 240 -6.16 20.62 4.93
C ALA A 240 -5.08 21.70 4.74
N ASP A 241 -3.93 21.35 4.16
CA ASP A 241 -2.88 22.31 3.83
C ASP A 241 -3.32 23.26 2.69
N GLN A 242 -3.95 22.73 1.64
CA GLN A 242 -4.44 23.53 0.49
C GLN A 242 -5.52 24.55 0.88
N THR A 243 -6.34 24.23 1.87
CA THR A 243 -7.46 25.09 2.30
C THR A 243 -7.02 26.12 3.34
N ALA A 244 -5.84 25.95 3.95
CA ALA A 244 -5.22 26.92 4.84
C ALA A 244 -4.42 28.01 4.10
N GLU A 245 -4.07 27.78 2.83
CA GLU A 245 -3.35 28.72 1.95
C GLU A 245 -4.26 29.54 1.04
N ALA A 246 -5.57 29.23 1.01
CA ALA A 246 -6.62 29.96 0.28
C ALA A 246 -7.25 31.07 1.15
#